data_AF-A0A7K0TL86-F1
#
_entry.id   AF-A0A7K0TL86-F1
#
_cell.length_a   1.000
_cell.length_b   1.000
_cell.length_c   1.000
_cell.angle_alpha   90.00
_cell.angle_beta   90.00
_cell.angle_gamma   90.00
#
_symmetry.space_group_name_H-M   'P 1'
#
loop_
_entity.id
_entity.type
_entity.pdbx_description
1 polymer ?
#
loop_
_entity_poly.entity_id
_entity_poly.type
_entity_poly.pdbx_seq_one_letter_code
_entity_poly.pdbx_strand_id
1 'polypeptide(L)'
;MQIEVPQIYRGITSNLIATTYPTTLQGSVAFTINGSPLSASITVNSGKATFPFVTQSLGWQDIGVSFSQLNNPNVFGVAHMWVNVLPSKGPAIIYFAPPRTALAYGQSQIFEITSPSGAISSFTAAGGCIASGLTITAISGSGECILSANAPYGQGYEGAIANTSLKLVLGTQTAKILSRSEQQGSGRNIDLITGDNRTNAGMGINWKVIKGDANCSTASGAHFARARILGPCTIQGTAHGVAGVWAPYVVTQVLDTPARAVSGRQVAQYQKSLLPPPS
;
A
#
# COMPACT_ATOMS: atom_id res chain seq x y z
N MET A 1 -29.70 -35.91 -5.61
CA MET A 1 -29.47 -34.55 -6.12
C MET A 1 -29.59 -33.60 -4.95
N GLN A 2 -28.83 -32.51 -4.94
CA GLN A 2 -28.92 -31.46 -3.94
C GLN A 2 -28.94 -30.09 -4.63
N ILE A 3 -29.60 -29.13 -3.97
CA ILE A 3 -29.58 -27.72 -4.35
C ILE A 3 -28.91 -26.91 -3.23
N GLU A 4 -28.12 -25.93 -3.62
CA GLU A 4 -27.57 -24.90 -2.76
C GLU A 4 -28.06 -23.55 -3.28
N VAL A 5 -28.85 -22.87 -2.44
CA VAL A 5 -29.41 -21.54 -2.71
C VAL A 5 -28.79 -20.60 -1.67
N PRO A 6 -27.93 -19.65 -2.08
CA PRO A 6 -27.39 -18.65 -1.16
C PRO A 6 -28.52 -17.71 -0.72
N GLN A 7 -28.24 -16.83 0.24
CA GLN A 7 -29.21 -15.79 0.57
C GLN A 7 -29.40 -14.85 -0.63
N ILE A 8 -30.65 -14.55 -0.99
CA ILE A 8 -31.00 -13.77 -2.18
C ILE A 8 -31.45 -12.37 -1.79
N TYR A 9 -30.98 -11.38 -2.55
CA TYR A 9 -31.35 -9.99 -2.41
C TYR A 9 -31.92 -9.46 -3.72
N ARG A 10 -32.98 -8.64 -3.62
CA ARG A 10 -33.66 -8.06 -4.78
C ARG A 10 -32.68 -7.31 -5.68
N GLY A 11 -32.70 -7.63 -6.97
CA GLY A 11 -31.88 -6.96 -8.00
C GLY A 11 -30.39 -7.35 -7.99
N ILE A 12 -29.95 -8.22 -7.08
CA ILE A 12 -28.55 -8.66 -6.98
C ILE A 12 -28.42 -10.09 -7.52
N THR A 13 -27.45 -10.32 -8.40
CA THR A 13 -27.20 -11.65 -8.96
C THR A 13 -26.68 -12.61 -7.89
N SER A 14 -27.25 -13.81 -7.85
CA SER A 14 -26.87 -14.92 -6.97
C SER A 14 -26.73 -16.20 -7.77
N ASN A 15 -25.73 -17.02 -7.47
CA ASN A 15 -25.51 -18.29 -8.18
C ASN A 15 -26.25 -19.43 -7.47
N LEU A 16 -27.24 -20.01 -8.14
CA LEU A 16 -27.86 -21.25 -7.72
C LEU A 16 -26.98 -22.42 -8.15
N ILE A 17 -26.75 -23.37 -7.24
CA ILE A 17 -25.88 -24.52 -7.51
C ILE A 17 -26.68 -25.80 -7.34
N ALA A 18 -26.60 -26.67 -8.34
CA ALA A 18 -27.14 -28.02 -8.28
C ALA A 18 -26.00 -29.02 -8.32
N THR A 19 -26.06 -30.03 -7.45
CA THR A 19 -25.09 -31.13 -7.44
C THR A 19 -25.78 -32.48 -7.56
N THR A 20 -25.15 -33.39 -8.30
CA THR A 20 -25.61 -34.76 -8.48
C THR A 20 -24.68 -35.73 -7.76
N TYR A 21 -25.27 -36.81 -7.25
CA TYR A 21 -24.53 -37.94 -6.72
C TYR A 21 -24.95 -39.21 -7.47
N PRO A 22 -24.01 -40.01 -7.99
CA PRO A 22 -22.56 -39.74 -8.03
C PRO A 22 -22.21 -38.55 -8.94
N THR A 23 -21.02 -37.97 -8.75
CA THR A 23 -20.54 -36.81 -9.53
C THR A 23 -20.19 -37.16 -10.98
N THR A 24 -20.17 -38.44 -11.31
CA THR A 24 -19.97 -38.98 -12.66
C THR A 24 -21.25 -38.98 -13.50
N LEU A 25 -22.41 -38.69 -12.91
CA LEU A 25 -23.66 -38.61 -13.67
C LEU A 25 -23.61 -37.48 -14.71
N GLN A 26 -23.84 -37.86 -15.96
CA GLN A 26 -24.02 -36.92 -17.07
C GLN A 26 -25.51 -36.70 -17.31
N GLY A 27 -25.89 -35.47 -17.61
CA GLY A 27 -27.28 -35.11 -17.83
C GLY A 27 -27.45 -33.60 -17.74
N SER A 28 -28.67 -33.18 -17.47
CA SER A 28 -29.02 -31.77 -17.40
C SER A 28 -29.94 -31.45 -16.23
N VAL A 29 -29.89 -30.21 -15.78
CA VAL A 29 -30.77 -29.68 -14.74
C VAL A 29 -31.63 -28.54 -15.26
N ALA A 30 -32.79 -28.34 -14.64
CA ALA A 30 -33.64 -27.16 -14.84
C ALA A 30 -34.02 -26.56 -13.49
N PHE A 31 -33.82 -25.25 -13.32
CA PHE A 31 -34.22 -24.53 -12.12
C PHE A 31 -35.65 -23.97 -12.25
N THR A 32 -36.35 -23.85 -11.12
CA THR A 32 -37.69 -23.25 -11.03
C THR A 32 -37.79 -22.27 -9.86
N ILE A 33 -38.76 -21.36 -9.94
CA ILE A 33 -39.20 -20.48 -8.85
C ILE A 33 -40.71 -20.61 -8.69
N ASN A 34 -41.17 -20.98 -7.48
CA ASN A 34 -42.59 -21.26 -7.20
C ASN A 34 -43.24 -22.16 -8.27
N GLY A 35 -42.51 -23.21 -8.69
CA GLY A 35 -42.93 -24.13 -9.75
C GLY A 35 -42.81 -23.62 -11.20
N SER A 36 -42.52 -22.34 -11.41
CA SER A 36 -42.32 -21.75 -12.76
C SER A 36 -40.87 -21.93 -13.24
N PRO A 37 -40.61 -22.29 -14.51
CA PRO A 37 -39.25 -22.45 -15.04
C PRO A 37 -38.41 -21.16 -14.96
N LEU A 38 -37.20 -21.26 -14.42
CA LEU A 38 -36.19 -20.18 -14.39
C LEU A 38 -35.12 -20.33 -15.47
N SER A 39 -34.69 -21.57 -15.74
CA SER A 39 -33.62 -21.86 -16.68
C SER A 39 -34.08 -22.77 -17.79
N ALA A 40 -33.44 -22.65 -18.95
CA ALA A 40 -33.40 -23.75 -19.90
C ALA A 40 -32.59 -24.93 -19.33
N SER A 41 -32.54 -26.04 -20.07
CA SER A 41 -31.75 -27.22 -19.68
C SER A 41 -30.25 -26.88 -19.58
N ILE A 42 -29.68 -26.98 -18.37
CA ILE A 42 -28.26 -26.70 -18.09
C ILE A 42 -27.50 -28.02 -17.96
N THR A 43 -26.44 -28.20 -18.75
CA THR A 43 -25.62 -29.41 -18.68
C THR A 43 -24.88 -29.52 -17.35
N VAL A 44 -24.88 -30.73 -16.76
CA VAL A 44 -24.10 -31.05 -15.57
C VAL A 44 -22.66 -31.36 -15.96
N ASN A 45 -21.72 -30.61 -15.41
CA ASN A 45 -20.29 -30.81 -15.60
C ASN A 45 -19.65 -31.28 -14.29
N SER A 46 -19.06 -32.48 -14.28
CA SER A 46 -18.44 -33.09 -13.09
C SER A 46 -19.36 -33.09 -11.86
N GLY A 47 -20.64 -33.39 -12.08
CA GLY A 47 -21.65 -33.46 -11.02
C GLY A 47 -22.14 -32.12 -10.51
N LYS A 48 -21.82 -31.00 -11.18
CA LYS A 48 -22.24 -29.64 -10.81
C LYS A 48 -22.86 -28.90 -11.99
N ALA A 49 -23.92 -28.15 -11.71
CA ALA A 49 -24.48 -27.13 -12.60
C ALA A 49 -24.66 -25.83 -11.81
N THR A 50 -24.47 -24.69 -12.47
CA THR A 50 -24.58 -23.37 -11.84
C THR A 50 -25.41 -22.44 -12.71
N PHE A 51 -26.32 -21.70 -12.09
CA PHE A 51 -27.23 -20.77 -12.77
C PHE A 51 -27.20 -19.39 -12.09
N PRO A 52 -26.81 -18.32 -12.79
CA PRO A 52 -26.92 -16.97 -12.27
C PRO A 52 -28.39 -16.53 -12.27
N PHE A 53 -28.89 -16.18 -11.09
CA PHE A 53 -30.28 -15.82 -10.85
C PHE A 53 -30.39 -14.40 -10.28
N VAL A 54 -31.38 -13.64 -10.75
CA VAL A 54 -31.76 -12.32 -10.21
C VAL A 54 -33.28 -12.22 -10.17
N THR A 55 -33.82 -11.59 -9.14
CA THR A 55 -35.27 -11.39 -8.99
C THR A 55 -35.59 -10.00 -8.49
N GLN A 56 -36.76 -9.49 -8.89
CA GLN A 56 -37.35 -8.25 -8.38
C GLN A 56 -38.41 -8.50 -7.30
N SER A 57 -38.85 -9.76 -7.13
CA SER A 57 -39.87 -10.14 -6.17
C SER A 57 -39.26 -10.35 -4.78
N LEU A 58 -39.87 -9.76 -3.76
CA LEU A 58 -39.48 -9.92 -2.36
C LEU A 58 -40.23 -11.08 -1.68
N GLY A 59 -39.77 -11.46 -0.50
CA GLY A 59 -40.43 -12.44 0.35
C GLY A 59 -40.01 -13.88 0.05
N TRP A 60 -40.70 -14.82 0.68
CA TRP A 60 -40.41 -16.25 0.53
C TRP A 60 -40.66 -16.74 -0.90
N GLN A 61 -39.64 -17.36 -1.47
CA GLN A 61 -39.66 -17.99 -2.78
C GLN A 61 -39.23 -19.45 -2.64
N ASP A 62 -39.92 -20.35 -3.33
CA ASP A 62 -39.53 -21.76 -3.42
C ASP A 62 -38.64 -21.94 -4.65
N ILE A 63 -37.36 -22.25 -4.44
CA ILE A 63 -36.40 -22.49 -5.52
C ILE A 63 -36.26 -23.99 -5.72
N GLY A 64 -36.69 -24.47 -6.88
CA GLY A 64 -36.61 -25.87 -7.25
C GLY A 64 -35.49 -26.14 -8.25
N VAL A 65 -35.05 -27.40 -8.29
CA VAL A 65 -34.22 -27.94 -9.37
C VAL A 65 -34.66 -29.38 -9.68
N SER A 66 -34.69 -29.72 -10.96
CA SER A 66 -34.85 -31.08 -11.45
C SER A 66 -33.61 -31.51 -12.24
N PHE A 67 -33.29 -32.80 -12.22
CA PHE A 67 -32.24 -33.43 -13.02
C PHE A 67 -32.83 -34.54 -13.88
N SER A 68 -32.30 -34.70 -15.09
CA SER A 68 -32.54 -35.84 -15.96
C SER A 68 -31.22 -36.35 -16.52
N GLN A 69 -30.96 -37.65 -16.36
CA GLN A 69 -29.73 -38.25 -16.87
C GLN A 69 -29.74 -38.34 -18.40
N LEU A 70 -28.57 -38.12 -18.99
CA LEU A 70 -28.34 -38.39 -20.41
C LEU A 70 -28.52 -39.89 -20.70
N ASN A 71 -29.28 -40.22 -21.73
CA ASN A 71 -29.52 -41.60 -22.22
C ASN A 71 -30.16 -42.57 -21.21
N ASN A 72 -30.66 -42.09 -20.06
CA ASN A 72 -31.40 -42.90 -19.10
C ASN A 72 -32.51 -42.09 -18.40
N PRO A 73 -33.74 -42.08 -18.94
CA PRO A 73 -34.83 -41.28 -18.38
C PRO A 73 -35.29 -41.76 -17.00
N ASN A 74 -34.94 -42.97 -16.58
CA ASN A 74 -35.33 -43.52 -15.28
C ASN A 74 -34.47 -42.99 -14.13
N VAL A 75 -33.37 -42.29 -14.43
CA VAL A 75 -32.51 -41.65 -13.42
C VAL A 75 -32.79 -40.15 -13.44
N PHE A 76 -33.55 -39.73 -12.43
CA PHE A 76 -33.94 -38.34 -12.22
C PHE A 76 -33.73 -37.94 -10.77
N GLY A 77 -33.74 -36.64 -10.50
CA GLY A 77 -33.66 -36.09 -9.17
C GLY A 77 -34.41 -34.78 -9.08
N VAL A 78 -34.99 -34.50 -7.92
CA VAL A 78 -35.64 -33.23 -7.64
C VAL A 78 -35.18 -32.77 -6.26
N ALA A 79 -34.93 -31.48 -6.11
CA ALA A 79 -34.71 -30.84 -4.83
C ALA A 79 -35.34 -29.44 -4.86
N HIS A 80 -35.73 -28.92 -3.70
CA HIS A 80 -36.17 -27.54 -3.56
C HIS A 80 -35.71 -26.95 -2.23
N MET A 81 -35.66 -25.63 -2.16
CA MET A 81 -35.36 -24.90 -0.95
C MET A 81 -36.10 -23.56 -0.92
N TRP A 82 -36.73 -23.28 0.21
CA TRP A 82 -37.31 -21.98 0.48
C TRP A 82 -36.24 -20.97 0.85
N VAL A 83 -36.28 -19.80 0.23
CA VAL A 83 -35.41 -18.66 0.53
C VAL A 83 -36.23 -17.40 0.67
N ASN A 84 -35.93 -16.59 1.68
CA ASN A 84 -36.57 -15.29 1.84
C ASN A 84 -35.78 -14.24 1.07
N VAL A 85 -36.35 -13.70 -0.01
CA VAL A 85 -35.72 -12.64 -0.78
C VAL A 85 -35.84 -11.32 -0.03
N LEU A 86 -34.69 -10.78 0.36
CA LEU A 86 -34.60 -9.53 1.12
C LEU A 86 -34.39 -8.31 0.20
N PRO A 87 -34.72 -7.09 0.65
CA PRO A 87 -34.37 -5.86 -0.06
C PRO A 87 -32.85 -5.72 -0.23
N SER A 88 -32.41 -5.15 -1.36
CA SER A 88 -31.02 -4.68 -1.52
C SER A 88 -30.65 -3.73 -0.38
N LYS A 89 -29.42 -3.86 0.13
CA LYS A 89 -28.83 -2.94 1.12
C LYS A 89 -28.29 -1.65 0.46
N GLY A 90 -28.43 -1.52 -0.85
CA GLY A 90 -27.90 -0.43 -1.66
C GLY A 90 -26.43 -0.61 -2.03
N PRO A 91 -25.78 0.44 -2.56
CA PRO A 91 -24.36 0.39 -2.93
C PRO A 91 -23.48 0.18 -1.70
N ALA A 92 -22.47 -0.68 -1.84
CA ALA A 92 -21.47 -0.88 -0.82
C ALA A 92 -20.62 0.39 -0.60
N ILE A 93 -20.12 0.58 0.62
CA ILE A 93 -19.12 1.60 0.92
C ILE A 93 -17.75 0.93 0.92
N ILE A 94 -16.76 1.57 0.30
CA ILE A 94 -15.37 1.10 0.32
C ILE A 94 -14.57 2.00 1.25
N TYR A 95 -13.82 1.37 2.16
CA TYR A 95 -12.99 2.05 3.14
C TYR A 95 -11.52 1.87 2.80
N PHE A 96 -10.74 2.95 2.86
CA PHE A 96 -9.31 2.95 2.67
C PHE A 96 -8.62 3.25 4.00
N ALA A 97 -7.73 2.37 4.44
CA ALA A 97 -6.93 2.55 5.65
C ALA A 97 -5.43 2.30 5.38
N PRO A 98 -4.50 2.95 6.10
CA PRO A 98 -4.75 4.06 7.00
C PRO A 98 -5.16 5.33 6.23
N PRO A 99 -5.89 6.26 6.87
CA PRO A 99 -6.17 7.55 6.25
C PRO A 99 -4.86 8.31 6.04
N ARG A 100 -4.50 8.56 4.79
CA ARG A 100 -3.43 9.49 4.43
C ARG A 100 -3.95 10.55 3.49
N THR A 101 -3.56 11.78 3.78
CA THR A 101 -3.87 12.94 2.94
C THR A 101 -2.68 13.37 2.09
N ALA A 102 -1.46 12.96 2.44
CA ALA A 102 -0.27 13.24 1.64
C ALA A 102 0.76 12.10 1.61
N LEU A 103 1.51 12.01 0.49
CA LEU A 103 2.64 11.10 0.30
C LEU A 103 3.79 11.83 -0.38
N ALA A 104 4.98 11.70 0.22
CA ALA A 104 6.18 12.35 -0.29
C ALA A 104 6.82 11.54 -1.43
N TYR A 105 7.47 12.21 -2.37
CA TYR A 105 8.19 11.54 -3.46
C TYR A 105 9.15 10.44 -2.95
N GLY A 106 9.10 9.27 -3.60
CA GLY A 106 9.92 8.11 -3.24
C GLY A 106 9.45 7.35 -2.00
N GLN A 107 8.41 7.82 -1.30
CA GLN A 107 7.77 7.07 -0.22
C GLN A 107 6.72 6.11 -0.76
N SER A 108 6.52 5.03 -0.02
CA SER A 108 5.47 4.04 -0.30
C SER A 108 4.51 3.92 0.88
N GLN A 109 3.25 3.62 0.59
CA GLN A 109 2.23 3.33 1.57
C GLN A 109 1.46 2.07 1.16
N ILE A 110 1.27 1.16 2.11
CA ILE A 110 0.35 0.04 1.95
C ILE A 110 -1.05 0.45 2.41
N PHE A 111 -2.06 0.13 1.61
CA PHE A 111 -3.46 0.31 2.00
C PHE A 111 -4.11 -1.02 2.35
N GLU A 112 -4.98 -0.98 3.34
CA GLU A 112 -6.02 -1.96 3.58
C GLU A 112 -7.32 -1.40 3.01
N ILE A 113 -7.96 -2.18 2.13
CA ILE A 113 -9.20 -1.77 1.47
C ILE A 113 -10.27 -2.79 1.77
N THR A 114 -11.37 -2.34 2.38
CA THR A 114 -12.47 -3.22 2.80
C THR A 114 -13.80 -2.73 2.27
N SER A 115 -14.73 -3.66 2.08
CA SER A 115 -16.11 -3.38 1.68
C SER A 115 -17.05 -4.42 2.26
N PRO A 116 -18.27 -4.04 2.69
CA PRO A 116 -19.23 -5.01 3.20
C PRO A 116 -19.82 -5.91 2.11
N SER A 117 -19.62 -5.61 0.82
CA SER A 117 -20.03 -6.50 -0.27
C SER A 117 -19.07 -7.66 -0.52
N GLY A 118 -17.84 -7.60 0.00
CA GLY A 118 -16.83 -8.64 -0.13
C GLY A 118 -15.45 -8.12 -0.49
N ALA A 119 -14.59 -9.02 -1.00
CA ALA A 119 -13.23 -8.70 -1.40
C ALA A 119 -13.21 -7.78 -2.62
N ILE A 120 -12.24 -6.85 -2.65
CA ILE A 120 -12.05 -5.90 -3.74
C ILE A 120 -11.62 -6.63 -5.01
N SER A 121 -12.30 -6.34 -6.13
CA SER A 121 -12.07 -6.97 -7.43
C SER A 121 -10.91 -6.33 -8.20
N SER A 122 -10.69 -5.02 -8.03
CA SER A 122 -9.58 -4.30 -8.64
C SER A 122 -9.19 -3.08 -7.81
N PHE A 123 -7.90 -2.77 -7.80
CA PHE A 123 -7.35 -1.55 -7.23
C PHE A 123 -6.33 -0.95 -8.21
N THR A 124 -6.45 0.34 -8.47
CA THR A 124 -5.60 1.05 -9.41
C THR A 124 -5.17 2.40 -8.84
N ALA A 125 -4.01 2.88 -9.30
CA ALA A 125 -3.52 4.22 -9.02
C ALA A 125 -3.20 4.93 -10.34
N ALA A 126 -3.54 6.22 -10.39
CA ALA A 126 -3.25 7.10 -11.52
C ALA A 126 -2.68 8.44 -11.04
N GLY A 127 -2.09 9.20 -11.97
CA GLY A 127 -1.43 10.48 -11.67
C GLY A 127 0.04 10.29 -11.28
N GLY A 128 0.50 11.02 -10.26
CA GLY A 128 1.91 11.00 -9.83
C GLY A 128 2.32 9.79 -8.96
N CYS A 129 1.65 8.65 -9.15
CA CYS A 129 1.82 7.43 -8.36
C CYS A 129 1.81 6.18 -9.24
N ILE A 130 2.39 5.11 -8.70
CA ILE A 130 2.25 3.74 -9.22
C ILE A 130 1.70 2.82 -8.13
N ALA A 131 0.95 1.80 -8.53
CA ALA A 131 0.47 0.74 -7.64
C ALA A 131 1.17 -0.59 -7.93
N SER A 132 1.60 -1.28 -6.87
CA SER A 132 2.03 -2.67 -6.89
C SER A 132 1.23 -3.43 -5.83
N GLY A 133 0.22 -4.19 -6.27
CA GLY A 133 -0.81 -4.69 -5.36
C GLY A 133 -1.50 -3.53 -4.64
N LEU A 134 -1.58 -3.59 -3.31
CA LEU A 134 -2.12 -2.50 -2.47
C LEU A 134 -1.06 -1.49 -2.00
N THR A 135 0.20 -1.63 -2.45
CA THR A 135 1.27 -0.70 -2.15
C THR A 135 1.33 0.39 -3.21
N ILE A 136 1.21 1.64 -2.76
CA ILE A 136 1.30 2.84 -3.59
C ILE A 136 2.65 3.51 -3.37
N THR A 137 3.34 3.84 -4.46
CA THR A 137 4.60 4.59 -4.43
C THR A 137 4.44 5.92 -5.15
N ALA A 138 4.81 7.01 -4.50
CA ALA A 138 4.82 8.34 -5.11
C ALA A 138 6.03 8.48 -6.05
N ILE A 139 5.75 8.77 -7.32
CA ILE A 139 6.74 9.04 -8.37
C ILE A 139 6.75 10.51 -8.81
N SER A 140 5.95 11.35 -8.16
CA SER A 140 5.97 12.81 -8.26
C SER A 140 5.95 13.43 -6.87
N GLY A 141 6.54 14.60 -6.71
CA GLY A 141 6.51 15.41 -5.49
C GLY A 141 5.48 16.55 -5.53
N SER A 142 4.62 16.58 -6.56
CA SER A 142 3.51 17.53 -6.68
C SER A 142 2.32 16.91 -7.42
N GLY A 143 1.17 17.56 -7.30
CA GLY A 143 -0.10 17.08 -7.86
C GLY A 143 -0.81 16.10 -6.95
N GLU A 144 -1.64 15.25 -7.55
CA GLU A 144 -2.45 14.28 -6.84
C GLU A 144 -2.27 12.88 -7.41
N CYS A 145 -2.55 11.92 -6.54
CA CYS A 145 -2.51 10.50 -6.78
C CYS A 145 -3.93 9.98 -6.57
N ILE A 146 -4.58 9.59 -7.65
CA ILE A 146 -5.98 9.13 -7.62
C ILE A 146 -5.96 7.62 -7.46
N LEU A 147 -6.53 7.14 -6.37
CA LEU A 147 -6.69 5.73 -6.05
C LEU A 147 -8.12 5.34 -6.35
N SER A 148 -8.32 4.24 -7.07
CA SER A 148 -9.64 3.71 -7.42
C SER A 148 -9.74 2.24 -7.02
N ALA A 149 -10.78 1.90 -6.27
CA ALA A 149 -11.09 0.55 -5.86
C ALA A 149 -12.50 0.15 -6.31
N ASN A 150 -12.66 -1.11 -6.73
CA ASN A 150 -13.93 -1.67 -7.16
C ASN A 150 -14.33 -2.87 -6.30
N ALA A 151 -15.44 -2.75 -5.58
CA ALA A 151 -16.04 -3.82 -4.81
C ALA A 151 -17.17 -4.47 -5.64
N PRO A 152 -17.17 -5.81 -5.80
CA PRO A 152 -18.20 -6.50 -6.55
C PRO A 152 -19.53 -6.53 -5.76
N TYR A 153 -20.57 -7.06 -6.40
CA TYR A 153 -21.82 -7.42 -5.73
C TYR A 153 -21.59 -8.53 -4.71
N GLY A 154 -22.25 -8.45 -3.56
CA GLY A 154 -22.19 -9.51 -2.56
C GLY A 154 -22.80 -9.12 -1.22
N GLN A 155 -23.16 -10.14 -0.42
CA GLN A 155 -23.74 -9.97 0.92
C GLN A 155 -24.98 -9.04 0.97
N GLY A 156 -25.69 -8.93 -0.16
CA GLY A 156 -26.86 -8.07 -0.32
C GLY A 156 -26.57 -6.60 -0.62
N TYR A 157 -25.31 -6.25 -0.86
CA TYR A 157 -24.91 -4.94 -1.37
C TYR A 157 -24.69 -4.98 -2.88
N GLU A 158 -25.01 -3.87 -3.53
CA GLU A 158 -24.65 -3.61 -4.92
C GLU A 158 -23.14 -3.36 -5.03
N GLY A 159 -22.58 -3.64 -6.21
CA GLY A 159 -21.20 -3.28 -6.51
C GLY A 159 -20.95 -1.78 -6.36
N ALA A 160 -19.73 -1.41 -6.02
CA ALA A 160 -19.36 -0.03 -5.74
C ALA A 160 -17.97 0.29 -6.27
N ILE A 161 -17.79 1.55 -6.68
CA ILE A 161 -16.49 2.11 -7.01
C ILE A 161 -16.26 3.30 -6.09
N ALA A 162 -15.10 3.34 -5.46
CA ALA A 162 -14.69 4.47 -4.64
C ALA A 162 -13.34 5.00 -5.11
N ASN A 163 -13.26 6.32 -5.15
CA ASN A 163 -12.05 7.05 -5.48
C ASN A 163 -11.59 7.85 -4.28
N THR A 164 -10.30 7.87 -4.01
CA THR A 164 -9.69 8.78 -3.03
C THR A 164 -8.44 9.41 -3.60
N SER A 165 -8.14 10.63 -3.17
CA SER A 165 -7.00 11.41 -3.65
C SER A 165 -5.96 11.57 -2.56
N LEU A 166 -4.71 11.28 -2.90
CA LEU A 166 -3.56 11.51 -2.03
C LEU A 166 -2.74 12.67 -2.58
N LYS A 167 -2.56 13.72 -1.79
CA LYS A 167 -1.77 14.87 -2.20
C LYS A 167 -0.29 14.48 -2.26
N LEU A 168 0.38 14.84 -3.35
CA LEU A 168 1.80 14.60 -3.48
C LEU A 168 2.58 15.80 -2.96
N VAL A 169 3.64 15.50 -2.21
CA VAL A 169 4.54 16.50 -1.64
C VAL A 169 5.99 16.16 -1.97
N LEU A 170 6.84 17.17 -1.96
CA LEU A 170 8.25 17.00 -2.24
C LEU A 170 8.87 16.00 -1.25
N GLY A 171 9.73 15.13 -1.75
CA GLY A 171 10.55 14.24 -0.93
C GLY A 171 11.59 15.02 -0.13
N THR A 172 12.00 14.45 1.01
CA THR A 172 13.09 14.99 1.83
C THR A 172 14.42 14.39 1.41
N GLN A 173 15.33 15.21 0.92
CA GLN A 173 16.69 14.76 0.62
C GLN A 173 17.42 14.35 1.90
N THR A 174 18.22 13.29 1.81
CA THR A 174 19.08 12.80 2.89
C THR A 174 20.51 12.64 2.39
N ALA A 175 21.48 12.70 3.31
CA ALA A 175 22.88 12.45 3.03
C ALA A 175 23.49 11.72 4.23
N LYS A 176 24.49 10.85 3.99
CA LYS A 176 25.10 10.03 5.05
C LYS A 176 26.19 10.80 5.80
N ILE A 177 25.73 11.74 6.62
CA ILE A 177 26.54 12.62 7.45
C ILE A 177 27.28 11.82 8.53
N LEU A 178 28.58 12.12 8.70
CA LEU A 178 29.38 11.59 9.81
C LEU A 178 28.97 12.27 11.12
N SER A 179 28.67 11.49 12.15
CA SER A 179 28.47 12.01 13.50
C SER A 179 29.78 12.55 14.09
N ARG A 180 29.70 13.36 15.15
CA ARG A 180 30.90 13.94 15.81
C ARG A 180 31.92 12.87 16.24
N SER A 181 31.47 11.69 16.67
CA SER A 181 32.35 10.58 17.06
C SER A 181 32.95 9.83 15.87
N GLU A 182 32.33 9.92 14.69
CA GLU A 182 32.77 9.26 13.46
C GLU A 182 33.59 10.19 12.55
N GLN A 183 33.64 11.49 12.87
CA GLN A 183 34.51 12.47 12.20
C GLN A 183 35.96 12.04 12.36
N GLN A 184 36.47 11.37 11.33
CA GLN A 184 37.86 10.99 11.20
C GLN A 184 38.57 11.96 10.27
N GLY A 185 39.86 12.11 10.50
CA GLY A 185 40.65 13.09 9.80
C GLY A 185 42.13 12.76 9.90
N SER A 186 42.82 12.77 8.76
CA SER A 186 44.28 12.75 8.72
C SER A 186 44.79 14.18 8.75
N GLY A 187 45.47 14.57 9.83
CA GLY A 187 46.03 15.90 9.99
C GLY A 187 44.98 16.98 10.26
N ARG A 188 44.86 17.96 9.34
CA ARG A 188 43.95 19.12 9.49
C ARG A 188 42.60 18.94 8.80
N ASN A 189 42.38 17.87 8.03
CA ASN A 189 41.11 17.66 7.33
C ASN A 189 40.19 16.79 8.19
N ILE A 190 38.92 17.17 8.31
CA ILE A 190 37.87 16.48 9.06
C ILE A 190 36.78 16.10 8.07
N ASP A 191 36.54 14.81 7.88
CA ASP A 191 35.51 14.33 6.95
C ASP A 191 34.11 14.62 7.49
N LEU A 192 33.20 15.08 6.61
CA LEU A 192 31.85 15.53 6.99
C LEU A 192 30.75 14.53 6.60
N ILE A 193 31.04 13.68 5.63
CA ILE A 193 30.13 12.74 5.00
C ILE A 193 30.91 11.47 4.63
N THR A 194 30.21 10.33 4.62
CA THR A 194 30.79 9.09 4.07
C THR A 194 30.47 8.97 2.58
N GLY A 195 31.51 8.78 1.76
CA GLY A 195 31.38 8.63 0.31
C GLY A 195 31.37 9.98 -0.44
N ASP A 196 30.63 10.04 -1.54
CA ASP A 196 30.55 11.23 -2.38
C ASP A 196 29.77 12.36 -1.69
N ASN A 197 30.21 13.61 -1.89
CA ASN A 197 29.61 14.82 -1.32
C ASN A 197 28.25 15.17 -1.95
N ARG A 198 27.29 14.23 -1.89
CA ARG A 198 25.99 14.28 -2.56
C ARG A 198 24.86 13.77 -1.68
N THR A 199 23.65 14.25 -1.94
CA THR A 199 22.42 13.72 -1.34
C THR A 199 21.95 12.45 -2.06
N ASN A 200 20.96 11.76 -1.49
CA ASN A 200 20.24 10.65 -2.13
C ASN A 200 19.56 11.04 -3.46
N ALA A 201 19.35 12.33 -3.72
CA ALA A 201 18.86 12.86 -4.98
C ALA A 201 20.00 13.17 -5.98
N GLY A 202 21.25 12.84 -5.65
CA GLY A 202 22.42 13.10 -6.49
C GLY A 202 22.91 14.55 -6.47
N MET A 203 22.34 15.41 -5.63
CA MET A 203 22.66 16.83 -5.57
C MET A 203 23.93 17.06 -4.75
N GLY A 204 24.89 17.80 -5.30
CA GLY A 204 26.13 18.16 -4.62
C GLY A 204 25.88 19.06 -3.40
N ILE A 205 26.56 18.78 -2.29
CA ILE A 205 26.41 19.53 -1.04
C ILE A 205 27.47 20.63 -0.95
N ASN A 206 27.03 21.87 -0.81
CA ASN A 206 27.89 23.02 -0.58
C ASN A 206 28.00 23.30 0.92
N TRP A 207 29.23 23.24 1.43
CA TRP A 207 29.53 23.47 2.84
C TRP A 207 30.01 24.90 3.09
N LYS A 208 29.40 25.56 4.07
CA LYS A 208 29.77 26.90 4.50
C LYS A 208 29.98 26.93 6.01
N VAL A 209 31.03 27.61 6.46
CA VAL A 209 31.20 27.91 7.89
C VAL A 209 30.21 29.02 8.26
N ILE A 210 29.39 28.77 9.27
CA ILE A 210 28.40 29.74 9.78
C ILE A 210 28.80 30.31 11.15
N LYS A 211 29.72 29.65 11.86
CA LYS A 211 30.31 30.15 13.12
C LYS A 211 31.69 29.53 13.36
N GLY A 212 32.65 30.32 13.84
CA GLY A 212 34.00 29.83 14.15
C GLY A 212 34.90 29.68 12.91
N ASP A 213 34.81 30.60 11.97
CA ASP A 213 35.63 30.69 10.75
C ASP A 213 37.14 30.84 11.00
N ALA A 214 37.52 31.41 12.16
CA ALA A 214 38.89 31.36 12.64
C ALA A 214 39.37 29.90 12.87
N ASN A 215 38.47 29.02 13.32
CA ASN A 215 38.76 27.65 13.76
C ASN A 215 38.79 26.67 12.59
N CYS A 216 37.90 26.83 11.59
CA CYS A 216 37.88 25.96 10.42
C CYS A 216 37.51 26.68 9.12
N SER A 217 37.82 26.06 7.98
CA SER A 217 37.38 26.52 6.66
C SER A 217 36.88 25.36 5.81
N THR A 218 35.92 25.65 4.93
CA THR A 218 35.42 24.72 3.92
C THR A 218 35.87 25.16 2.53
N ALA A 219 35.94 24.23 1.58
CA ALA A 219 36.13 24.54 0.17
C ALA A 219 34.88 24.11 -0.61
N SER A 220 34.60 24.81 -1.71
CA SER A 220 33.46 24.45 -2.58
C SER A 220 33.64 23.02 -3.11
N GLY A 221 32.59 22.22 -3.04
CA GLY A 221 32.58 20.82 -3.47
C GLY A 221 33.38 19.85 -2.58
N ALA A 222 34.06 20.30 -1.53
CA ALA A 222 34.82 19.41 -0.64
C ALA A 222 33.91 18.59 0.29
N HIS A 223 34.27 17.32 0.53
CA HIS A 223 33.63 16.43 1.51
C HIS A 223 34.21 16.57 2.93
N PHE A 224 35.20 17.45 3.11
CA PHE A 224 35.90 17.66 4.37
C PHE A 224 35.94 19.15 4.74
N ALA A 225 36.02 19.45 6.03
CA ALA A 225 36.41 20.74 6.55
C ALA A 225 37.90 20.74 6.94
N ARG A 226 38.57 21.89 6.86
CA ARG A 226 39.97 22.03 7.28
C ARG A 226 40.05 22.80 8.59
N ALA A 227 40.59 22.18 9.63
CA ALA A 227 40.96 22.78 10.90
C ALA A 227 42.13 23.77 10.73
N ARG A 228 42.01 24.93 11.39
CA ARG A 228 43.02 26.01 11.40
C ARG A 228 43.64 26.17 12.78
N ILE A 229 42.80 26.40 13.79
CA ILE A 229 43.16 26.49 15.21
C ILE A 229 42.17 25.68 16.03
N LEU A 230 42.53 25.35 17.27
CA LEU A 230 41.69 24.61 18.21
C LEU A 230 40.44 25.43 18.59
N GLY A 231 39.26 24.87 18.39
CA GLY A 231 37.99 25.42 18.87
C GLY A 231 36.77 24.82 18.17
N PRO A 232 35.55 25.13 18.64
CA PRO A 232 34.33 24.69 17.99
C PRO A 232 34.12 25.44 16.67
N CYS A 233 33.71 24.72 15.63
CA CYS A 233 33.36 25.29 14.33
C CYS A 233 31.99 24.77 13.89
N THR A 234 31.05 25.66 13.57
CA THR A 234 29.73 25.27 13.06
C THR A 234 29.69 25.47 11.57
N ILE A 235 29.34 24.41 10.85
CA ILE A 235 29.21 24.41 9.40
C ILE A 235 27.79 24.04 8.99
N GLN A 236 27.36 24.54 7.85
CA GLN A 236 26.09 24.23 7.23
C GLN A 236 26.33 23.63 5.84
N GLY A 237 25.76 22.46 5.60
CA GLY A 237 25.70 21.83 4.28
C GLY A 237 24.37 22.16 3.63
N THR A 238 24.39 22.62 2.38
CA THR A 238 23.18 22.93 1.62
C THR A 238 23.24 22.29 0.23
N ALA A 239 22.10 21.79 -0.27
CA ALA A 239 21.98 21.36 -1.66
C ALA A 239 20.64 21.84 -2.24
N HIS A 240 20.64 22.15 -3.53
CA HIS A 240 19.42 22.58 -4.23
C HIS A 240 18.38 21.46 -4.29
N GLY A 241 17.10 21.84 -4.30
CA GLY A 241 16.00 20.92 -4.58
C GLY A 241 16.04 20.44 -6.04
N VAL A 242 15.40 19.30 -6.31
CA VAL A 242 15.13 18.85 -7.67
C VAL A 242 13.67 19.19 -7.96
N ALA A 243 13.45 20.01 -8.97
CA ALA A 243 12.14 20.56 -9.29
C ALA A 243 11.07 19.46 -9.41
N GLY A 244 9.96 19.64 -8.71
CA GLY A 244 8.81 18.73 -8.75
C GLY A 244 8.97 17.41 -7.99
N VAL A 245 10.14 17.09 -7.44
CA VAL A 245 10.36 15.79 -6.75
C VAL A 245 11.04 15.91 -5.39
N TRP A 246 12.07 16.74 -5.21
CA TRP A 246 12.83 16.81 -3.96
C TRP A 246 12.94 18.24 -3.42
N ALA A 247 12.64 18.42 -2.13
CA ALA A 247 12.84 19.69 -1.43
C ALA A 247 14.35 19.97 -1.24
N PRO A 248 14.79 21.23 -1.09
CA PRO A 248 16.18 21.55 -0.79
C PRO A 248 16.70 20.85 0.47
N TYR A 249 18.00 20.54 0.48
CA TYR A 249 18.68 19.90 1.61
C TYR A 249 19.39 20.96 2.47
N VAL A 250 19.24 20.86 3.79
CA VAL A 250 20.01 21.66 4.75
C VAL A 250 20.38 20.79 5.95
N VAL A 251 21.64 20.83 6.36
CA VAL A 251 22.13 20.21 7.60
C VAL A 251 23.12 21.13 8.30
N THR A 252 23.11 21.14 9.63
CA THR A 252 24.06 21.87 10.44
C THR A 252 24.88 20.88 11.28
N GLN A 253 26.20 21.06 11.28
CA GLN A 253 27.12 20.28 12.10
C GLN A 253 28.01 21.18 12.95
N VAL A 254 28.38 20.70 14.13
CA VAL A 254 29.37 21.35 14.99
C VAL A 254 30.58 20.43 15.12
N LEU A 255 31.70 20.88 14.58
CA LEU A 255 33.01 20.26 14.62
C LEU A 255 33.77 20.74 15.85
N ASP A 256 34.51 19.86 16.49
CA ASP A 256 35.58 20.23 17.41
C ASP A 256 36.90 20.05 16.66
N THR A 257 37.57 21.15 16.31
CA THR A 257 38.82 21.03 15.55
C THR A 257 39.93 20.52 16.47
N PRO A 258 40.63 19.44 16.14
CA PRO A 258 41.64 18.88 17.03
C PRO A 258 42.83 19.84 17.20
N ALA A 259 43.39 19.88 18.40
CA ALA A 259 44.66 20.55 18.63
C ALA A 259 45.72 19.75 17.87
N ARG A 260 46.22 20.30 16.75
CA ARG A 260 47.40 19.86 15.98
C ARG A 260 47.78 18.38 16.17
N ALA A 261 47.38 17.53 15.22
CA ALA A 261 47.67 16.09 15.15
C ALA A 261 48.94 15.66 15.90
N VAL A 262 48.76 14.99 17.04
CA VAL A 262 49.73 13.99 17.48
C VAL A 262 49.47 12.78 16.59
N SER A 263 50.48 12.43 15.80
CA SER A 263 50.55 11.19 15.04
C SER A 263 50.10 10.00 15.89
N GLY A 264 49.06 9.30 15.45
CA GLY A 264 48.74 7.94 15.88
C GLY A 264 47.68 7.83 16.97
N ARG A 265 46.56 7.18 16.60
CA ARG A 265 45.58 6.48 17.45
C ARG A 265 44.84 7.29 18.54
N GLN A 266 43.51 7.19 18.42
CA GLN A 266 42.48 7.39 19.44
C GLN A 266 42.34 8.80 20.01
N VAL A 267 41.36 9.53 19.48
CA VAL A 267 40.62 10.50 20.31
C VAL A 267 39.68 9.68 21.18
N ALA A 268 40.20 9.17 22.29
CA ALA A 268 39.39 8.57 23.34
C ALA A 268 38.46 9.65 23.92
N GLN A 269 37.20 9.25 23.98
CA GLN A 269 36.04 9.97 24.47
C GLN A 269 36.29 10.87 25.69
N TYR A 270 35.80 12.10 25.62
CA TYR A 270 35.37 12.84 26.81
C TYR A 270 34.05 12.22 27.31
N GLN A 271 34.09 11.03 27.89
CA GLN A 271 33.01 10.51 28.73
C GLN A 271 33.31 10.91 30.18
N LYS A 272 32.80 12.08 30.59
CA LYS A 272 32.63 12.35 32.02
C LYS A 272 31.38 11.60 32.48
N SER A 273 31.55 10.37 32.95
CA SER A 273 30.51 9.62 33.66
C SER A 273 30.06 10.42 34.87
N LEU A 274 28.84 10.95 34.82
CA LEU A 274 28.11 11.36 36.02
C LEU A 274 27.47 10.10 36.61
N LEU A 275 28.09 9.55 37.65
CA LEU A 275 27.44 8.57 38.52
C LEU A 275 26.28 9.26 39.27
N PRO A 276 25.10 8.64 39.41
CA PRO A 276 24.05 9.13 40.30
C PRO A 276 24.44 8.89 41.78
N PRO A 277 23.98 9.73 42.72
CA PRO A 277 24.33 9.62 44.13
C PRO A 277 23.69 8.36 44.77
N PRO A 278 24.38 7.71 45.73
CA PRO A 278 23.85 6.55 46.43
C PRO A 278 22.71 6.95 47.38
N SER A 279 21.70 6.09 47.45
CA SER A 279 20.62 6.07 48.44
C SER A 279 21.12 5.70 49.83
#